data_AF-A0A1G2ADE6-F1
#
_entry.id   AF-A0A1G2ADE6-F1
#
_cell.length_a   1.000
_cell.length_b   1.000
_cell.length_c   1.000
_cell.angle_alpha   90.00
_cell.angle_beta   90.00
_cell.angle_gamma   90.00
#
_symmetry.space_group_name_H-M   'P 1'
#
loop_
_entity.id
_entity.type
_entity.pdbx_description
1 polymer ?
#
loop_
_entity_poly.entity_id
_entity_poly.type
_entity_poly.pdbx_seq_one_letter_code
_entity_poly.pdbx_strand_id
1 'polypeptide(L)'
;MRIEIDQSGKIEDTARNTVIAFSNTDRKSICISSADKRTLQKIFRQKGKHKVFVYQLFALLIFLLIKSGLRGYDSIIIDVEYEGKESLIKSFLVRYCSCNNAHFDKTIVQFRRIGKGSPAHAYALDVLRRKRAPDTTATIEEILPYFV
;
A
#
# COMPACT_ATOMS: atom_id res chain seq x y z
N MET A 1 12.51 3.81 14.01
CA MET A 1 13.05 3.82 12.63
C MET A 1 12.20 4.70 11.71
N ARG A 2 12.81 5.49 10.82
CA ARG A 2 12.09 6.21 9.74
C ARG A 2 12.01 5.35 8.48
N ILE A 3 10.85 5.26 7.85
CA ILE A 3 10.67 4.61 6.54
C ILE A 3 9.99 5.53 5.53
N GLU A 4 10.32 5.32 4.26
CA GLU A 4 9.69 5.96 3.11
C GLU A 4 8.96 4.89 2.30
N ILE A 5 7.69 5.14 1.95
CA ILE A 5 6.82 4.22 1.23
C ILE A 5 6.47 4.80 -0.14
N ASP A 6 6.66 4.01 -1.18
CA ASP A 6 6.34 4.38 -2.56
C ASP A 6 5.66 3.21 -3.31
N GLN A 7 5.04 3.51 -4.45
CA GLN A 7 4.32 2.59 -5.31
C GLN A 7 4.98 2.50 -6.69
N SER A 8 4.94 1.31 -7.30
CA SER A 8 5.16 1.13 -8.73
C SER A 8 4.00 0.36 -9.35
N GLY A 9 3.45 0.93 -10.43
CA GLY A 9 2.24 0.41 -11.09
C GLY A 9 0.98 0.86 -10.33
N LYS A 10 0.15 1.69 -10.98
CA LYS A 10 -1.06 2.25 -10.38
C LYS A 10 -2.11 1.18 -10.08
N ILE A 11 -2.87 1.35 -9.01
CA ILE A 11 -3.91 0.39 -8.62
C ILE A 11 -5.03 0.36 -9.66
N GLU A 12 -5.44 1.52 -10.16
CA GLU A 12 -6.46 1.66 -11.20
C GLU A 12 -6.03 1.09 -12.55
N ASP A 13 -4.72 0.96 -12.81
CA ASP A 13 -4.18 0.25 -13.97
C ASP A 13 -4.22 -1.26 -13.72
N THR A 14 -5.39 -1.85 -13.98
CA THR A 14 -5.66 -3.28 -13.76
C THR A 14 -5.06 -4.20 -14.83
N ALA A 15 -4.31 -3.66 -15.80
CA ALA A 15 -3.54 -4.44 -16.75
C ALA A 15 -2.15 -4.81 -16.20
N ARG A 16 -1.64 -4.07 -15.21
CA ARG A 16 -0.32 -4.28 -14.61
C ARG A 16 -0.43 -4.70 -13.15
N ASN A 17 0.62 -5.32 -12.63
CA ASN A 17 0.75 -5.53 -11.19
C ASN A 17 0.97 -4.19 -10.48
N THR A 18 0.71 -4.17 -9.17
CA THR A 18 1.10 -3.05 -8.32
C THR A 18 2.04 -3.55 -7.25
N VAL A 19 3.12 -2.83 -7.03
CA VAL A 19 4.06 -3.07 -5.94
C VAL A 19 4.05 -1.85 -5.03
N ILE A 20 3.94 -2.08 -3.72
CA ILE A 20 4.23 -1.07 -2.71
C ILE A 20 5.49 -1.50 -1.98
N ALA A 21 6.42 -0.58 -1.80
CA ALA A 21 7.67 -0.83 -1.10
C ALA A 21 7.91 0.23 -0.04
N PHE A 22 8.67 -0.16 0.98
CA PHE A 22 9.38 0.80 1.81
C PHE A 22 10.89 0.60 1.76
N SER A 23 11.62 1.67 2.05
CA SER A 23 13.07 1.63 2.21
C SER A 23 13.55 2.58 3.30
N ASN A 24 14.67 2.24 3.93
CA ASN A 24 15.67 3.11 4.57
C ASN A 24 16.83 2.21 5.06
N THR A 25 16.96 2.00 6.38
CA THR A 25 17.85 0.99 6.99
C THR A 25 17.40 -0.45 6.76
N ASP A 26 16.13 -0.64 6.39
CA ASP A 26 15.55 -1.92 5.96
C ASP A 26 14.70 -1.70 4.69
N ARG A 27 14.33 -2.77 3.99
CA ARG A 27 13.50 -2.74 2.79
C ARG A 27 12.54 -3.91 2.75
N LYS A 28 11.33 -3.64 2.30
CA LYS A 28 10.31 -4.67 2.07
C LYS A 28 9.36 -4.21 0.99
N SER A 29 8.81 -5.17 0.27
CA SER A 29 7.84 -4.99 -0.80
C SER A 29 6.66 -5.93 -0.67
N ILE A 30 5.50 -5.45 -1.10
CA ILE A 30 4.30 -6.25 -1.29
C ILE A 30 3.78 -6.06 -2.71
N CYS A 31 3.47 -7.15 -3.38
CA CYS A 31 2.96 -7.15 -4.75
C CYS A 31 1.51 -7.66 -4.79
N ILE A 32 0.65 -7.00 -5.56
CA ILE A 32 -0.66 -7.52 -5.93
C ILE A 32 -0.72 -7.75 -7.44
N SER A 33 -1.29 -8.88 -7.85
CA SER A 33 -1.40 -9.24 -9.25
C SER A 33 -2.45 -8.39 -9.98
N SER A 34 -2.26 -8.21 -11.29
CA SER A 34 -3.28 -7.57 -12.13
C SER A 34 -4.61 -8.33 -12.11
N ALA A 35 -4.57 -9.66 -11.98
CA ALA A 35 -5.76 -10.51 -11.89
C ALA A 35 -6.56 -10.22 -10.61
N ASP A 36 -5.91 -10.16 -9.46
CA ASP A 36 -6.56 -9.88 -8.18
C ASP A 36 -7.13 -8.46 -8.15
N LYS A 37 -6.41 -7.47 -8.72
CA LYS A 37 -6.93 -6.11 -8.89
C LYS A 37 -8.22 -6.07 -9.72
N ARG A 38 -8.27 -6.82 -10.83
CA ARG A 38 -9.50 -6.92 -11.66
C ARG A 38 -10.66 -7.53 -10.89
N THR A 39 -10.41 -8.61 -10.14
CA THR A 39 -11.44 -9.28 -9.35
C THR A 39 -11.96 -8.36 -8.24
N LEU A 40 -11.08 -7.70 -7.48
CA LEU A 40 -11.47 -6.74 -6.47
C LEU A 40 -12.24 -5.55 -7.06
N GLN A 41 -11.78 -5.00 -8.19
CA GLN A 41 -12.47 -3.90 -8.86
C GLN A 41 -13.90 -4.32 -9.27
N LYS A 42 -14.09 -5.54 -9.77
CA LYS A 42 -15.42 -6.09 -10.10
C LYS A 42 -16.33 -6.15 -8.86
N ILE A 43 -15.82 -6.65 -7.73
CA ILE A 43 -16.56 -6.73 -6.46
C ILE A 43 -16.97 -5.34 -5.98
N PHE A 44 -16.05 -4.37 -6.01
CA PHE A 44 -16.35 -2.99 -5.62
C PHE A 44 -17.37 -2.31 -6.55
N ARG A 45 -17.30 -2.57 -7.86
CA ARG A 45 -18.29 -2.08 -8.84
C ARG A 45 -19.68 -2.63 -8.56
N GLN A 46 -19.80 -3.93 -8.30
CA GLN A 46 -21.08 -4.57 -7.95
C GLN A 46 -21.71 -3.99 -6.68
N LYS A 47 -20.88 -3.56 -5.71
CA LYS A 47 -21.33 -2.89 -4.48
C LYS A 47 -21.56 -1.38 -4.64
N GLY A 48 -21.44 -0.81 -5.85
CA GLY A 48 -21.56 0.63 -6.09
C GLY A 48 -20.40 1.48 -5.55
N LYS A 49 -19.32 0.86 -5.04
CA LYS A 49 -18.18 1.51 -4.36
C LYS A 49 -16.94 1.70 -5.24
N HIS A 50 -17.09 1.70 -6.56
CA HIS A 50 -15.98 1.74 -7.53
C HIS A 50 -14.98 2.91 -7.32
N LYS A 51 -15.44 4.07 -6.84
CA LYS A 51 -14.58 5.25 -6.61
C LYS A 51 -13.62 5.10 -5.43
N VAL A 52 -13.97 4.29 -4.43
CA VAL A 52 -13.19 4.18 -3.19
C VAL A 52 -12.20 3.02 -3.21
N PHE A 53 -12.39 2.07 -4.14
CA PHE A 53 -11.57 0.87 -4.33
C PHE A 53 -10.07 1.18 -4.31
N VAL A 54 -9.63 2.16 -5.12
CA VAL A 54 -8.22 2.51 -5.29
C VAL A 54 -7.58 2.91 -3.96
N TYR A 55 -8.23 3.81 -3.22
CA TYR A 55 -7.70 4.35 -1.97
C TYR A 55 -7.74 3.33 -0.83
N GLN A 56 -8.80 2.50 -0.78
CA GLN A 56 -8.90 1.43 0.21
C GLN A 56 -7.84 0.35 -0.02
N LEU A 57 -7.66 -0.09 -1.27
CA LEU A 57 -6.65 -1.08 -1.60
C LEU A 57 -5.24 -0.55 -1.37
N PHE A 58 -4.97 0.72 -1.72
CA PHE A 58 -3.68 1.35 -1.43
C PHE A 58 -3.36 1.34 0.07
N ALA A 59 -4.28 1.83 0.89
CA ALA A 59 -4.12 1.86 2.33
C ALA A 59 -3.97 0.45 2.93
N LEU A 60 -4.72 -0.52 2.41
CA LEU A 60 -4.64 -1.91 2.88
C LEU A 60 -3.28 -2.54 2.55
N LEU A 61 -2.77 -2.36 1.32
CA LEU A 61 -1.46 -2.88 0.94
C LEU A 61 -0.34 -2.25 1.78
N ILE A 62 -0.42 -0.95 2.09
CA ILE A 62 0.49 -0.30 3.04
C ILE A 62 0.39 -0.95 4.41
N PHE A 63 -0.82 -1.14 4.95
CA PHE A 63 -1.02 -1.82 6.23
C PHE A 63 -0.39 -3.21 6.23
N LEU A 64 -0.67 -4.04 5.24
CA LEU A 64 -0.12 -5.40 5.13
C LEU A 64 1.41 -5.40 5.04
N LEU A 65 1.99 -4.40 4.38
CA LEU A 65 3.43 -4.22 4.27
C LEU A 65 4.08 -3.94 5.64
N ILE A 66 3.47 -3.06 6.45
CA ILE A 66 4.06 -2.54 7.70
C ILE A 66 3.57 -3.23 8.98
N LYS A 67 2.47 -4.01 8.94
CA LYS A 67 1.77 -4.54 10.13
C LYS A 67 2.69 -5.28 11.11
N SER A 68 3.69 -6.01 10.62
CA SER A 68 4.64 -6.77 11.44
C SER A 68 5.69 -5.90 12.14
N GLY A 69 5.93 -4.68 11.66
CA GLY A 69 6.99 -3.77 12.15
C GLY A 69 6.48 -2.52 12.87
N LEU A 70 5.16 -2.36 13.04
CA LEU A 70 4.53 -1.10 13.46
C LEU A 70 5.14 -0.46 14.72
N ARG A 71 5.52 -1.26 15.72
CA ARG A 71 6.11 -0.77 16.98
C ARG A 71 7.52 -0.20 16.83
N GLY A 72 8.22 -0.51 15.73
CA GLY A 72 9.59 -0.07 15.49
C GLY A 72 9.71 1.18 14.63
N TYR A 73 8.60 1.73 14.13
CA TYR A 73 8.62 2.92 13.28
C TYR A 73 8.37 4.19 14.10
N ASP A 74 9.25 5.18 13.97
CA ASP A 74 9.09 6.52 14.56
C ASP A 74 8.48 7.50 13.56
N SER A 75 8.61 7.20 12.26
CA SER A 75 8.12 8.05 11.18
C SER A 75 7.88 7.22 9.92
N ILE A 76 6.71 7.40 9.32
CA ILE A 76 6.27 6.76 8.09
C ILE A 76 5.92 7.86 7.10
N ILE A 77 6.72 8.00 6.05
CA ILE A 77 6.48 8.97 4.99
C ILE A 77 5.95 8.21 3.77
N ILE A 78 4.73 8.53 3.34
CA ILE A 78 4.07 7.91 2.18
C ILE A 78 4.14 8.90 1.02
N ASP A 79 4.56 8.43 -0.16
CA ASP A 79 4.55 9.27 -1.36
C ASP A 79 3.12 9.73 -1.71
N VAL A 80 3.00 10.97 -2.21
CA VAL A 80 1.71 11.53 -2.65
C VAL A 80 1.35 10.94 -4.03
N GLU A 81 0.87 9.70 -4.02
CA GLU A 81 0.47 8.97 -5.23
C GLU A 81 -0.91 9.39 -5.76
N TYR A 82 -1.79 9.81 -4.84
CA TYR A 82 -3.18 10.21 -5.11
C TYR A 82 -3.47 11.59 -4.48
N GLU A 83 -3.17 12.64 -5.22
CA GLU A 83 -3.30 14.03 -4.77
C GLU A 83 -4.72 14.37 -4.27
N GLY A 84 -4.79 14.98 -3.08
CA GLY A 84 -6.05 15.38 -2.43
C GLY A 84 -6.82 14.23 -1.76
N LYS A 85 -6.22 13.04 -1.64
CA LYS A 85 -6.81 11.83 -1.02
C LYS A 85 -6.04 11.35 0.20
N GLU A 86 -5.05 12.09 0.65
CA GLU A 86 -4.13 11.75 1.74
C GLU A 86 -4.89 11.50 3.05
N SER A 87 -5.82 12.40 3.40
CA SER A 87 -6.65 12.27 4.59
C SER A 87 -7.53 11.00 4.54
N LEU A 88 -8.10 10.70 3.37
CA LEU A 88 -8.91 9.51 3.16
C LEU A 88 -8.08 8.23 3.28
N ILE A 89 -6.93 8.17 2.62
CA ILE A 89 -5.99 7.04 2.70
C ILE A 89 -5.52 6.84 4.15
N LYS A 90 -5.17 7.93 4.84
CA LYS A 90 -4.80 7.89 6.26
C LYS A 90 -5.93 7.33 7.13
N SER A 91 -7.17 7.73 6.87
CA SER A 91 -8.33 7.22 7.62
C SER A 91 -8.52 5.71 7.45
N PHE A 92 -8.31 5.20 6.23
CA PHE A 92 -8.36 3.75 5.98
C PHE A 92 -7.20 3.03 6.65
N LEU A 93 -5.98 3.55 6.57
CA LEU A 93 -4.81 2.97 7.22
C LEU A 93 -5.02 2.85 8.74
N VAL A 94 -5.48 3.93 9.38
CA VAL A 94 -5.83 3.93 10.81
C VAL A 94 -6.92 2.90 11.10
N ARG A 95 -7.99 2.83 10.30
CA ARG A 95 -9.04 1.82 10.46
C ARG A 95 -8.49 0.40 10.41
N TYR A 96 -7.62 0.09 9.45
CA TYR A 96 -7.01 -1.24 9.34
C TYR A 96 -6.14 -1.57 10.55
N CYS A 97 -5.35 -0.63 11.05
CA CYS A 97 -4.58 -0.83 12.29
C CYS A 97 -5.50 -1.09 13.49
N SER A 98 -6.53 -0.26 13.69
CA SER A 98 -7.46 -0.37 14.82
C SER A 98 -8.23 -1.70 14.82
N CYS A 99 -8.80 -2.10 13.68
CA CYS A 99 -9.57 -3.35 13.56
C CYS A 99 -8.72 -4.61 13.76
N ASN A 100 -7.38 -4.50 13.68
CA ASN A 100 -6.46 -5.62 13.83
C ASN A 100 -5.63 -5.53 15.13
N ASN A 101 -6.10 -4.77 16.13
CA ASN A 101 -5.43 -4.56 17.43
C ASN A 101 -3.95 -4.15 17.31
N ALA A 102 -3.61 -3.46 16.22
CA ALA A 102 -2.26 -2.99 16.00
C ALA A 102 -2.10 -1.61 16.65
N HIS A 103 -1.20 -1.53 17.65
CA HIS A 103 -0.86 -0.25 18.26
C HIS A 103 -0.23 0.67 17.21
N PHE A 104 -0.95 1.71 16.83
CA PHE A 104 -0.58 2.58 15.72
C PHE A 104 -0.78 4.04 16.10
N ASP A 105 0.32 4.77 16.22
CA ASP A 105 0.27 6.21 16.37
C ASP A 105 0.09 6.87 15.00
N LYS A 106 -1.11 7.38 14.72
CA LYS A 106 -1.41 8.08 13.47
C LYS A 106 -0.55 9.33 13.24
N THR A 107 0.08 9.91 14.27
CA THR A 107 0.89 11.13 14.14
C THR A 107 2.21 10.89 13.42
N ILE A 108 2.71 9.65 13.43
CA ILE A 108 3.96 9.27 12.74
C ILE A 108 3.81 9.21 11.21
N VAL A 109 2.56 9.19 10.70
CA VAL A 109 2.26 9.09 9.27
C VAL A 109 2.18 10.47 8.63
N GLN A 110 3.00 10.69 7.62
CA GLN A 110 3.06 11.91 6.83
C GLN A 110 3.00 11.58 5.34
N PHE A 111 2.36 12.46 4.56
CA PHE A 111 2.37 12.37 3.10
C PHE A 111 3.29 13.46 2.55
N ARG A 112 4.22 13.09 1.68
CA ARG A 112 5.18 14.02 1.05
C ARG A 112 5.48 13.55 -0.36
N ARG A 113 5.88 14.46 -1.26
CA ARG A 113 6.44 14.08 -2.56
C ARG A 113 7.88 13.61 -2.35
N ILE A 114 8.06 12.30 -2.29
CA ILE A 114 9.35 11.62 -2.13
C ILE A 114 10.05 11.56 -3.49
N GLY A 115 9.29 11.24 -4.55
CA GLY A 115 9.75 11.27 -5.94
C GLY A 115 10.59 10.07 -6.38
N LYS A 116 10.87 10.04 -7.69
CA LYS A 116 11.46 8.87 -8.40
C LYS A 116 12.91 8.53 -8.03
N GLY A 117 13.59 9.43 -7.32
CA GLY A 117 14.98 9.24 -6.89
C GLY A 117 15.11 8.47 -5.58
N SER A 118 14.00 8.17 -4.90
CA SER A 118 14.07 7.51 -3.59
C SER A 118 14.40 6.02 -3.69
N PRO A 119 15.06 5.45 -2.68
CA PRO A 119 15.33 4.02 -2.66
C PRO A 119 14.03 3.18 -2.63
N ALA A 120 12.94 3.72 -2.08
CA ALA A 120 11.63 3.06 -2.05
C ALA A 120 11.05 2.94 -3.47
N HIS A 121 11.14 4.02 -4.25
CA HIS A 121 10.77 4.03 -5.66
C HIS A 121 11.53 2.98 -6.46
N ALA A 122 12.86 3.00 -6.33
CA ALA A 122 13.75 2.09 -7.05
C ALA A 122 13.43 0.63 -6.70
N TYR A 123 13.21 0.33 -5.42
CA TYR A 123 12.89 -1.02 -4.97
C TYR A 123 11.54 -1.49 -5.50
N ALA A 124 10.49 -0.67 -5.42
CA ALA A 124 9.18 -0.99 -6.00
C ALA A 124 9.27 -1.24 -7.52
N LEU A 125 10.05 -0.41 -8.23
CA LEU A 125 10.23 -0.50 -9.67
C LEU A 125 10.98 -1.76 -10.10
N ASP A 126 12.03 -2.15 -9.36
CA ASP A 126 12.80 -3.36 -9.65
C ASP A 126 11.96 -4.62 -9.45
N VAL A 127 11.13 -4.65 -8.41
CA VAL A 127 10.18 -5.75 -8.17
C VAL A 127 9.13 -5.79 -9.27
N LEU A 128 8.55 -4.64 -9.66
CA LEU A 128 7.56 -4.57 -10.73
C LEU A 128 8.14 -5.06 -12.07
N ARG A 129 9.40 -4.71 -12.36
CA ARG A 129 10.14 -5.15 -13.56
C ARG A 129 10.67 -6.58 -13.48
N ARG A 130 10.38 -7.31 -12.40
CA ARG A 130 10.85 -8.69 -12.14
C ARG A 130 12.36 -8.82 -12.09
N LYS A 131 13.08 -7.72 -11.85
CA LYS A 131 14.52 -7.75 -11.53
C LYS A 131 14.77 -8.31 -10.13
N ARG A 132 13.74 -8.29 -9.29
CA ARG A 132 13.71 -8.82 -7.93
C ARG A 132 12.35 -9.47 -7.66
N ALA A 133 12.34 -10.54 -6.86
CA ALA A 133 11.09 -11.12 -6.34
C ALA A 133 10.48 -10.23 -5.24
N PRO A 134 9.15 -10.12 -5.12
CA PRO A 134 8.54 -9.42 -4.01
C PRO A 134 8.77 -10.17 -2.69
N ASP A 135 8.92 -9.45 -1.58
CA ASP A 135 9.06 -10.08 -0.25
C ASP A 135 7.75 -10.70 0.22
N THR A 136 6.62 -10.16 -0.25
CA THR A 136 5.29 -10.70 0.01
C THR A 136 4.38 -10.49 -1.19
N THR A 137 3.48 -11.44 -1.45
CA THR A 137 2.43 -11.29 -2.46
C THR A 137 1.09 -11.25 -1.75
N ALA A 138 0.32 -10.20 -1.98
CA ALA A 138 -1.03 -10.07 -1.44
C ALA A 138 -2.01 -10.77 -2.40
N THR A 139 -2.64 -11.85 -1.93
CA THR A 139 -3.65 -12.58 -2.70
C THR A 139 -5.04 -12.05 -2.40
N ILE A 140 -6.00 -12.39 -3.25
CA ILE A 140 -7.38 -11.97 -3.05
C ILE A 140 -7.99 -12.59 -1.77
N GLU A 141 -7.60 -13.81 -1.41
CA GLU A 141 -8.04 -14.50 -0.19
C GLU A 141 -7.56 -13.77 1.06
N GLU A 142 -6.32 -13.24 1.06
CA GLU A 142 -5.81 -12.42 2.17
C GLU A 142 -6.53 -11.07 2.23
N ILE A 143 -6.81 -10.46 1.07
CA ILE A 143 -7.31 -9.09 0.98
C ILE A 143 -8.81 -8.97 1.27
N LEU A 144 -9.63 -9.89 0.75
CA LEU A 144 -11.09 -9.78 0.81
C LEU A 144 -11.67 -9.59 2.23
N PRO A 145 -11.18 -10.29 3.27
CA PRO A 145 -11.67 -10.13 4.64
C PRO A 145 -11.62 -8.69 5.18
N TYR A 146 -10.78 -7.81 4.64
CA TYR A 146 -10.65 -6.42 5.08
C TYR A 146 -11.70 -5.46 4.47
N PHE A 147 -12.48 -5.94 3.50
CA PHE A 147 -13.48 -5.15 2.76
C PHE A 147 -14.94 -5.60 3.01
N VAL A 148 -15.14 -6.59 3.88
CA VAL A 148 -16.47 -7.07 4.30
C VAL A 148 -17.04 -6.15 5.36
#